data_AF-A0AAV1J3E3-F1
#
_entry.id   AF-A0AAV1J3E3-F1
#
_cell.length_a   1.000
_cell.length_b   1.000
_cell.length_c   1.000
_cell.angle_alpha   90.00
_cell.angle_beta   90.00
_cell.angle_gamma   90.00
#
_symmetry.space_group_name_H-M   'P 1'
#
loop_
_entity.id
_entity.type
_entity.pdbx_description
1 polymer ?
#
loop_
_entity_poly.entity_id
_entity_poly.type
_entity_poly.pdbx_seq_one_letter_code
_entity_poly.pdbx_strand_id
1 'polypeptide(L)'
;MTSLMNTNDTVVWAYDEGFPLLMPRWGYVVSAFVLFLIGFFGFFLNLMVILLMFKDRQLWTPLNIILFNLVCSDFSVSVLGNPLTLISALFHRWVFGKTMCVLYGFFMALLGITSITTLTVISFERYLMVTRPLRSRHLSTKSAAMSVIFIWTYSLALTTPPLMGWGNYVNEAANIRYANFPPVEGLLPAFDYLSIL
;
A
#
# COMPACT_ATOMS: atom_id res chain seq x y z
N MET A 1 13.96 13.00 -37.45
CA MET A 1 12.80 12.67 -38.30
C MET A 1 12.47 11.20 -38.05
N THR A 2 11.95 10.87 -36.86
CA THR A 2 10.52 10.61 -36.62
C THR A 2 9.90 9.60 -37.58
N SER A 3 10.00 8.32 -37.23
CA SER A 3 9.04 7.30 -37.65
C SER A 3 8.57 6.55 -36.41
N LEU A 4 7.59 7.17 -35.74
CA LEU A 4 6.51 6.60 -34.95
C LEU A 4 6.80 5.24 -34.31
N MET A 5 7.20 5.25 -33.03
CA MET A 5 6.89 4.14 -32.12
C MET A 5 5.38 3.95 -32.16
N ASN A 6 4.95 2.93 -32.89
CA ASN A 6 3.54 2.60 -33.06
C ASN A 6 3.00 2.18 -31.69
N THR A 7 2.18 3.04 -31.09
CA THR A 7 1.51 2.78 -29.81
C THR A 7 0.69 1.48 -29.83
N ASN A 8 0.36 0.97 -31.01
CA ASN A 8 -0.36 -0.29 -31.21
C ASN A 8 0.46 -1.52 -30.79
N ASP A 9 1.79 -1.51 -30.90
CA ASP A 9 2.60 -2.69 -30.61
C ASP A 9 2.72 -2.95 -29.09
N THR A 10 2.46 -1.94 -28.26
CA THR A 10 2.30 -2.11 -26.80
C THR A 10 0.90 -2.54 -26.38
N VAL A 11 -0.11 -2.35 -27.24
CA VAL A 11 -1.51 -2.73 -26.98
C VAL A 11 -1.74 -4.21 -27.31
N VAL A 12 -0.98 -4.75 -28.28
CA VAL A 12 -1.04 -6.17 -28.68
C VAL A 12 -0.68 -7.12 -27.53
N TRP A 13 0.25 -6.77 -26.64
CA TRP A 13 0.63 -7.65 -25.50
C TRP A 13 -0.38 -7.69 -24.34
N ALA A 14 -1.42 -6.84 -24.34
CA ALA A 14 -2.38 -6.76 -23.24
C ALA A 14 -3.80 -7.25 -23.60
N TYR A 15 -4.13 -7.34 -24.89
CA TYR A 15 -5.48 -7.69 -25.35
C TYR A 15 -5.60 -9.05 -26.04
N ASP A 16 -4.50 -9.69 -26.47
CA ASP A 16 -4.54 -10.94 -27.22
C ASP A 16 -3.43 -11.92 -26.83
N GLU A 17 -3.39 -12.29 -25.55
CA GLU A 17 -2.86 -13.60 -25.20
C GLU A 17 -3.92 -14.25 -24.33
N GLY A 18 -4.40 -15.42 -24.77
CA GLY A 18 -5.28 -16.26 -23.98
C GLY A 18 -4.56 -16.70 -22.71
N PHE A 19 -4.52 -15.83 -21.71
CA PHE A 19 -3.93 -16.14 -20.43
C PHE A 19 -4.70 -17.34 -19.86
N PRO A 20 -4.02 -18.48 -19.61
CA PRO A 20 -4.68 -19.59 -18.95
C PRO A 20 -5.26 -19.09 -17.63
N LEU A 21 -6.46 -19.56 -17.28
CA LEU A 21 -7.03 -19.34 -15.94
C LEU A 21 -6.04 -19.87 -14.91
N LEU A 22 -5.18 -18.98 -14.38
CA LEU A 22 -4.11 -19.33 -13.44
C LEU A 22 -4.68 -19.83 -12.12
N MET A 23 -5.86 -19.30 -11.74
CA MET A 23 -6.72 -19.92 -10.76
C MET A 23 -7.89 -20.64 -11.43
N PRO A 24 -8.28 -21.81 -10.93
CA PRO A 24 -9.54 -22.40 -11.32
C PRO A 24 -10.71 -21.45 -11.00
N ARG A 25 -11.83 -21.56 -11.73
CA ARG A 25 -12.97 -20.63 -11.62
C ARG A 25 -13.47 -20.43 -10.18
N TRP A 26 -13.42 -21.49 -9.36
CA TRP A 26 -13.78 -21.41 -7.94
C TRP A 26 -12.82 -20.51 -7.14
N GLY A 27 -11.53 -20.45 -7.49
CA GLY A 27 -10.55 -19.57 -6.86
C GLY A 27 -10.89 -18.09 -7.03
N TYR A 28 -11.37 -17.70 -8.21
CA TYR A 28 -11.85 -16.33 -8.43
C TYR A 28 -13.12 -16.01 -7.64
N VAL A 29 -14.07 -16.96 -7.56
CA VAL A 29 -15.30 -16.79 -6.77
C VAL A 29 -14.97 -16.66 -5.27
N VAL A 30 -14.08 -17.53 -4.76
CA VAL A 30 -13.61 -17.47 -3.37
C VAL A 30 -12.88 -16.16 -3.11
N SER A 31 -12.00 -15.72 -4.01
CA SER A 31 -11.27 -14.46 -3.87
C SER A 31 -12.23 -13.26 -3.86
N ALA A 32 -13.21 -13.22 -4.77
CA ALA A 32 -14.23 -12.17 -4.80
C ALA A 32 -15.06 -12.14 -3.50
N PHE A 33 -15.45 -13.31 -2.99
CA PHE A 33 -16.17 -13.41 -1.72
C PHE A 33 -15.34 -12.92 -0.53
N VAL A 34 -14.08 -13.34 -0.44
CA VAL A 34 -13.16 -12.91 0.63
C VAL A 34 -12.89 -11.41 0.54
N LEU A 35 -12.61 -10.87 -0.66
CA LEU A 35 -12.40 -9.43 -0.88
C LEU A 35 -13.64 -8.62 -0.52
N PHE A 36 -14.84 -9.13 -0.83
CA PHE A 36 -16.09 -8.51 -0.41
C PHE A 36 -16.21 -8.46 1.11
N LEU A 37 -15.93 -9.56 1.81
CA LEU A 37 -15.97 -9.58 3.28
C LEU A 37 -14.94 -8.62 3.90
N ILE A 38 -13.70 -8.65 3.42
CA ILE A 38 -12.64 -7.74 3.89
C ILE A 38 -13.03 -6.29 3.64
N GLY A 39 -13.56 -5.97 2.46
CA GLY A 39 -14.03 -4.64 2.13
C GLY A 39 -15.20 -4.18 2.98
N PHE A 40 -16.19 -5.05 3.19
CA PHE A 40 -17.34 -4.77 4.02
C PHE A 40 -16.93 -4.51 5.47
N PHE A 41 -16.31 -5.50 6.14
CA PHE A 41 -15.89 -5.36 7.52
C PHE A 41 -14.84 -4.24 7.69
N GLY A 42 -13.88 -4.13 6.79
CA GLY A 42 -12.89 -3.06 6.79
C GLY A 42 -13.53 -1.68 6.73
N PHE A 43 -14.53 -1.48 5.87
CA PHE A 43 -15.27 -0.22 5.80
C PHE A 43 -16.02 0.07 7.10
N PHE A 44 -16.86 -0.86 7.57
CA PHE A 44 -17.71 -0.63 8.74
C PHE A 44 -16.90 -0.47 10.04
N LEU A 45 -15.89 -1.30 10.26
CA LEU A 45 -15.07 -1.26 11.48
C LEU A 45 -14.21 0.02 11.53
N ASN A 46 -13.52 0.36 10.45
CA ASN A 46 -12.71 1.58 10.42
C ASN A 46 -13.58 2.84 10.51
N LEU A 47 -14.75 2.86 9.84
CA LEU A 47 -15.69 3.96 9.97
C LEU A 47 -16.21 4.12 11.41
N MET A 48 -16.55 3.02 12.08
CA MET A 48 -16.99 3.05 13.47
C MET A 48 -15.92 3.65 14.39
N VAL A 49 -14.65 3.26 14.21
CA VAL A 49 -13.55 3.81 15.01
C VAL A 49 -13.37 5.31 14.76
N ILE A 50 -13.42 5.75 13.50
CA ILE A 50 -13.38 7.18 13.15
C ILE A 50 -14.51 7.95 13.85
N LEU A 51 -15.74 7.45 13.78
CA LEU A 51 -16.91 8.08 14.41
C LEU A 51 -16.79 8.15 15.94
N LEU A 52 -16.29 7.08 16.58
CA LEU A 52 -16.06 7.06 18.02
C LEU A 52 -15.03 8.11 18.46
N MET A 53 -13.95 8.25 17.70
CA MET A 53 -12.93 9.27 17.97
C MET A 53 -13.44 10.70 17.79
N PHE A 54 -14.33 10.94 16.83
CA PHE A 54 -14.98 12.25 16.68
C PHE A 54 -16.02 12.54 17.76
N LYS A 55 -16.74 11.51 18.22
CA LYS A 55 -17.77 11.64 19.26
C LYS A 55 -17.17 11.94 20.63
N ASP A 56 -16.07 11.30 20.99
CA ASP A 56 -15.44 11.46 22.30
C ASP A 56 -14.12 12.22 22.22
N ARG A 57 -14.13 13.45 22.73
CA ARG A 57 -12.95 14.32 22.80
C ARG A 57 -11.89 13.80 23.79
N GLN A 58 -12.27 12.98 24.77
CA GLN A 58 -11.34 12.41 25.74
C GLN A 58 -10.42 11.36 25.10
N LEU A 59 -10.81 10.79 23.97
CA LEU A 59 -9.99 9.85 23.20
C LEU A 59 -8.84 10.51 22.45
N TRP A 60 -8.74 11.84 22.40
CA TRP A 60 -7.66 12.56 21.69
C TRP A 60 -6.36 12.60 22.48
N THR A 61 -5.77 11.43 22.69
CA THR A 61 -4.43 11.28 23.25
C THR A 61 -3.37 11.24 22.13
N PRO A 62 -2.10 11.58 22.41
CA PRO A 62 -1.04 11.57 21.40
C PRO A 62 -0.85 10.23 20.68
N LEU A 63 -1.03 9.11 21.39
CA LEU A 63 -0.99 7.78 20.78
C LEU A 63 -2.21 7.55 19.88
N ASN A 64 -3.39 8.00 20.31
CA ASN A 64 -4.60 7.86 19.52
C ASN A 64 -4.57 8.72 18.25
N ILE A 65 -3.82 9.82 18.21
CA ILE A 65 -3.58 10.58 16.96
C ILE A 65 -2.83 9.72 15.92
N ILE A 66 -1.85 8.93 16.36
CA ILE A 66 -1.14 7.98 15.47
C ILE A 66 -2.09 6.86 15.04
N LEU A 67 -2.93 6.35 15.94
CA LEU A 67 -3.98 5.38 15.60
C LEU A 67 -5.00 5.94 14.60
N PHE A 68 -5.33 7.22 14.69
CA PHE A 68 -6.23 7.86 13.72
C PHE A 68 -5.64 7.83 12.31
N ASN A 69 -4.34 8.10 12.15
CA ASN A 69 -3.65 7.98 10.86
C ASN A 69 -3.74 6.56 10.28
N LEU A 70 -3.59 5.54 11.13
CA LEU A 70 -3.74 4.13 10.74
C LEU A 70 -5.16 3.86 10.23
N VAL A 71 -6.18 4.20 11.00
CA VAL A 71 -7.58 3.92 10.67
C VAL A 71 -8.02 4.68 9.41
N CYS A 72 -7.53 5.91 9.20
CA CYS A 72 -7.74 6.65 7.96
C CYS A 72 -7.10 5.97 6.74
N SER A 73 -5.89 5.42 6.89
CA SER A 73 -5.21 4.65 5.84
C SER A 73 -6.01 3.39 5.48
N ASP A 74 -6.40 2.61 6.48
CA ASP A 74 -7.13 1.36 6.29
C ASP A 74 -8.55 1.57 5.75
N PHE A 75 -9.20 2.67 6.16
CA PHE A 75 -10.46 3.12 5.58
C PHE A 75 -10.29 3.48 4.09
N SER A 76 -9.22 4.20 3.74
CA SER A 76 -8.93 4.58 2.35
C SER A 76 -8.70 3.36 1.47
N VAL A 77 -7.99 2.35 1.98
CA VAL A 77 -7.81 1.04 1.30
C VAL A 77 -9.16 0.33 1.10
N SER A 78 -10.03 0.39 2.10
CA SER A 78 -11.37 -0.24 2.03
C SER A 78 -12.29 0.44 1.02
N VAL A 79 -12.19 1.76 0.85
CA VAL A 79 -13.03 2.55 -0.07
C VAL A 79 -12.50 2.55 -1.50
N LEU A 80 -11.18 2.69 -1.67
CA LEU A 80 -10.58 2.82 -3.01
C LEU A 80 -10.01 1.51 -3.52
N GLY A 81 -9.37 0.74 -2.64
CA GLY A 81 -8.65 -0.46 -3.06
C GLY A 81 -9.56 -1.65 -3.28
N ASN A 82 -10.32 -2.02 -2.25
CA ASN A 82 -11.13 -3.24 -2.28
C ASN A 82 -12.16 -3.26 -3.44
N PRO A 83 -12.86 -2.16 -3.80
CA PRO A 83 -13.76 -2.18 -4.94
C PRO A 83 -13.06 -2.36 -6.28
N LEU A 84 -11.89 -1.74 -6.48
CA LEU A 84 -11.11 -1.91 -7.71
C LEU A 84 -10.58 -3.35 -7.86
N THR A 85 -10.15 -3.97 -6.76
CA THR A 85 -9.76 -5.38 -6.74
C THR A 85 -10.95 -6.29 -7.00
N LEU A 86 -12.11 -6.02 -6.39
CA LEU A 86 -13.31 -6.82 -6.54
C LEU A 86 -13.81 -6.82 -7.99
N ILE A 87 -13.86 -5.64 -8.63
CA ILE A 87 -14.24 -5.52 -10.05
C ILE A 87 -13.25 -6.33 -10.90
N SER A 88 -11.96 -6.21 -10.65
CA SER A 88 -10.94 -6.97 -11.39
C SER A 88 -11.07 -8.48 -11.21
N ALA A 89 -11.45 -8.93 -10.01
CA ALA A 89 -11.73 -10.33 -9.72
C ALA A 89 -12.99 -10.86 -10.42
N LEU A 90 -14.06 -10.06 -10.50
CA LEU A 90 -15.31 -10.41 -11.18
C LEU A 90 -15.15 -10.50 -12.70
N PHE A 91 -14.37 -9.61 -13.30
CA PHE A 91 -14.07 -9.64 -14.73
C PHE A 91 -12.94 -10.60 -15.10
N HIS A 92 -12.31 -11.25 -14.11
CA HIS A 92 -11.11 -12.07 -14.26
C HIS A 92 -9.93 -11.36 -14.95
N ARG A 93 -9.99 -10.02 -15.04
CA ARG A 93 -9.00 -9.19 -15.72
C ARG A 93 -9.02 -7.75 -15.22
N TRP A 94 -7.88 -7.08 -15.34
CA TRP A 94 -7.77 -5.64 -15.06
C TRP A 94 -8.40 -4.81 -16.20
N VAL A 95 -9.53 -4.16 -15.92
CA VAL A 95 -10.32 -3.41 -16.93
C VAL A 95 -10.06 -1.90 -16.95
N PHE A 96 -9.33 -1.36 -15.98
CA PHE A 96 -9.18 0.09 -15.78
C PHE A 96 -8.02 0.73 -16.57
N GLY A 97 -7.31 -0.05 -17.39
CA GLY A 97 -6.18 0.42 -18.20
C GLY A 97 -4.87 0.62 -17.40
N LYS A 98 -3.80 0.98 -18.12
CA LYS A 98 -2.42 1.05 -17.60
C LYS A 98 -2.22 2.15 -16.55
N THR A 99 -2.77 3.34 -16.78
CA THR A 99 -2.62 4.48 -15.86
C THR A 99 -3.22 4.16 -14.48
N MET A 100 -4.43 3.60 -14.44
CA MET A 100 -5.05 3.17 -13.19
C MET A 100 -4.32 2.00 -12.54
N CYS A 101 -3.73 1.09 -13.32
CA CYS A 101 -2.88 0.02 -12.77
C CYS A 101 -1.68 0.60 -12.00
N VAL A 102 -0.95 1.56 -12.58
CA VAL A 102 0.20 2.17 -11.91
C VAL A 102 -0.23 2.98 -10.69
N LEU A 103 -1.28 3.81 -10.83
CA LEU A 103 -1.80 4.64 -9.75
C LEU A 103 -2.32 3.82 -8.58
N TYR A 104 -3.20 2.85 -8.83
CA TYR A 104 -3.74 2.01 -7.76
C TYR A 104 -2.56 1.25 -7.07
N GLY A 105 -1.45 0.95 -7.76
CA GLY A 105 -0.32 0.18 -7.23
C GLY A 105 0.57 0.99 -6.33
N PHE A 106 0.87 2.19 -6.78
CA PHE A 106 1.48 3.20 -5.96
C PHE A 106 0.65 3.48 -4.69
N PHE A 107 -0.66 3.74 -4.82
CA PHE A 107 -1.52 4.06 -3.67
C PHE A 107 -1.65 2.89 -2.68
N MET A 108 -1.84 1.66 -3.16
CA MET A 108 -1.94 0.49 -2.28
C MET A 108 -0.63 0.21 -1.56
N ALA A 109 0.50 0.32 -2.26
CA ALA A 109 1.81 0.16 -1.63
C ALA A 109 2.06 1.27 -0.59
N LEU A 110 1.71 2.52 -0.92
CA LEU A 110 1.91 3.67 -0.05
C LEU A 110 1.08 3.55 1.22
N LEU A 111 -0.22 3.27 1.08
CA LEU A 111 -1.12 3.09 2.21
C LEU A 111 -0.76 1.85 3.04
N GLY A 112 -0.38 0.75 2.39
CA GLY A 112 0.05 -0.48 3.08
C GLY A 112 1.32 -0.29 3.92
N ILE A 113 2.36 0.33 3.36
CA ILE A 113 3.60 0.63 4.08
C ILE A 113 3.33 1.65 5.20
N THR A 114 2.48 2.63 4.95
CA THR A 114 2.04 3.60 5.96
C THR A 114 1.36 2.90 7.13
N SER A 115 0.44 1.97 6.88
CA SER A 115 -0.24 1.21 7.95
C SER A 115 0.73 0.36 8.77
N ILE A 116 1.62 -0.41 8.13
CA ILE A 116 2.60 -1.26 8.82
C ILE A 116 3.59 -0.43 9.65
N THR A 117 4.11 0.66 9.08
CA THR A 117 5.02 1.56 9.80
C THR A 117 4.32 2.24 10.98
N THR A 118 3.05 2.62 10.80
CA THR A 118 2.23 3.19 11.89
C THR A 118 2.04 2.19 13.04
N LEU A 119 1.72 0.92 12.73
CA LEU A 119 1.61 -0.16 13.72
C LEU A 119 2.93 -0.41 14.45
N THR A 120 4.05 -0.30 13.75
CA THR A 120 5.39 -0.45 14.33
C THR A 120 5.67 0.67 15.33
N VAL A 121 5.40 1.92 14.96
CA VAL A 121 5.54 3.07 15.86
C VAL A 121 4.64 2.92 17.08
N ILE A 122 3.37 2.55 16.91
CA ILE A 122 2.44 2.32 18.03
C ILE A 122 2.96 1.23 18.96
N SER A 123 3.43 0.11 18.41
CA SER A 123 3.98 -1.01 19.19
C SER A 123 5.21 -0.58 19.99
N PHE A 124 6.09 0.21 19.38
CA PHE A 124 7.28 0.74 20.02
C PHE A 124 6.94 1.70 21.17
N GLU A 125 5.99 2.62 20.96
CA GLU A 125 5.51 3.55 22.00
C GLU A 125 4.88 2.80 23.18
N ARG A 126 4.08 1.77 22.90
CA ARG A 126 3.51 0.90 23.94
C ARG A 126 4.59 0.15 24.71
N TYR A 127 5.61 -0.36 24.03
CA TYR A 127 6.74 -1.02 24.65
C TYR A 127 7.52 -0.10 25.61
N LEU A 128 7.80 1.14 25.18
CA LEU A 128 8.47 2.14 26.03
C LEU A 128 7.63 2.51 27.26
N MET A 129 6.31 2.66 27.09
CA MET A 129 5.38 2.97 28.17
C MET A 129 5.38 1.89 29.25
N VAL A 130 5.44 0.62 28.86
CA VAL A 130 5.43 -0.53 29.78
C VAL A 130 6.79 -0.73 30.45
N THR A 131 7.89 -0.64 29.71
CA THR A 131 9.23 -0.99 30.23
C THR A 131 9.91 0.12 31.00
N ARG A 132 9.56 1.39 30.74
CA ARG A 132 10.26 2.56 31.31
C ARG A 132 9.30 3.56 31.98
N PRO A 133 8.41 3.16 32.90
CA PRO A 133 7.38 4.06 33.46
C PRO A 133 7.92 5.34 34.11
N LEU A 134 9.12 5.29 34.73
CA LEU A 134 9.74 6.44 35.43
C LEU A 134 10.61 7.33 34.53
N ARG A 135 11.02 6.84 33.35
CA ARG A 135 11.81 7.58 32.34
C ARG A 135 10.96 7.93 31.11
N SER A 136 9.73 7.41 31.05
CA SER A 136 8.80 7.60 29.94
C SER A 136 8.42 9.07 29.88
N ARG A 137 9.11 9.79 29.00
CA ARG A 137 8.63 11.08 28.53
C ARG A 137 7.32 10.80 27.83
N HIS A 138 6.21 11.19 28.45
CA HIS A 138 4.89 11.07 27.83
C HIS A 138 4.96 11.56 26.39
N LEU A 139 4.52 10.70 25.46
CA LEU A 139 4.48 11.01 24.04
C LEU A 139 3.73 12.34 23.88
N SER A 140 4.44 13.38 23.46
CA SER A 140 3.83 14.69 23.24
C SER A 140 3.09 14.68 21.91
N THR A 141 2.02 15.46 21.79
CA THR A 141 1.32 15.71 20.52
C THR A 141 2.29 16.14 19.41
N LYS A 142 3.34 16.90 19.73
CA LYS A 142 4.39 17.27 18.77
C LYS A 142 5.20 16.06 18.28
N SER A 143 5.55 15.16 19.20
CA SER A 143 6.28 13.93 18.87
C SER A 143 5.40 12.99 18.04
N ALA A 144 4.11 12.87 18.37
CA ALA A 144 3.16 12.11 17.58
C ALA A 144 3.04 12.66 16.15
N ALA A 145 2.92 13.98 15.99
CA ALA A 145 2.90 14.61 14.67
C ALA A 145 4.20 14.38 13.89
N MET A 146 5.36 14.48 14.54
CA MET A 146 6.65 14.15 13.94
C MET A 146 6.72 12.69 13.48
N SER A 147 6.19 11.75 14.27
CA SER A 147 6.10 10.33 13.88
C SER A 147 5.23 10.14 12.64
N VAL A 148 4.10 10.86 12.53
CA VAL A 148 3.26 10.80 11.32
C VAL A 148 4.03 11.32 10.10
N ILE A 149 4.73 12.45 10.21
CA ILE A 149 5.56 12.98 9.11
C ILE A 149 6.64 11.96 8.71
N PHE A 150 7.30 11.34 9.69
CA PHE A 150 8.29 10.29 9.45
C PHE A 150 7.67 9.09 8.72
N ILE A 151 6.49 8.62 9.13
CA ILE A 151 5.79 7.51 8.48
C ILE A 151 5.52 7.84 7.01
N TRP A 152 4.96 9.02 6.72
CA TRP A 152 4.63 9.40 5.33
C TRP A 152 5.87 9.57 4.47
N THR A 153 6.92 10.20 4.98
CA THR A 153 8.19 10.37 4.26
C THR A 153 8.89 9.04 4.00
N TYR A 154 8.90 8.13 4.98
CA TYR A 154 9.43 6.77 4.85
C TYR A 154 8.64 5.95 3.80
N SER A 155 7.31 5.96 3.88
CA SER A 155 6.45 5.27 2.91
C SER A 155 6.63 5.82 1.49
N LEU A 156 6.73 7.14 1.33
CA LEU A 156 6.99 7.77 0.03
C LEU A 156 8.35 7.37 -0.52
N ALA A 157 9.41 7.39 0.31
CA ALA A 157 10.76 7.02 -0.11
C ALA A 157 10.85 5.56 -0.63
N LEU A 158 10.03 4.65 -0.09
CA LEU A 158 9.98 3.25 -0.53
C LEU A 158 9.10 3.03 -1.77
N THR A 159 8.09 3.86 -2.00
CA THR A 159 7.12 3.67 -3.08
C THR A 159 7.38 4.50 -4.32
N THR A 160 8.17 5.57 -4.22
CA THR A 160 8.56 6.40 -5.37
C THR A 160 9.60 5.77 -6.32
N PRO A 161 10.55 4.90 -5.90
CA PRO A 161 11.55 4.37 -6.83
C PRO A 161 10.98 3.66 -8.06
N PRO A 162 9.93 2.82 -7.95
CA PRO A 162 9.27 2.23 -9.12
C PRO A 162 8.57 3.24 -10.05
N LEU A 163 8.22 4.43 -9.57
CA LEU A 163 7.70 5.51 -10.42
C LEU A 163 8.82 6.26 -11.16
N MET A 164 10.03 6.31 -10.59
CA MET A 164 11.20 6.99 -11.16
C MET A 164 12.00 6.10 -12.13
N GLY A 165 11.49 4.90 -12.44
CA GLY A 165 12.13 3.95 -13.36
C GLY A 165 13.01 2.90 -12.68
N TRP A 166 13.15 2.92 -11.35
CA TRP A 166 13.81 1.85 -10.61
C TRP A 166 12.82 0.73 -10.28
N GLY A 167 12.48 -0.04 -11.31
CA GLY A 167 11.43 -1.06 -11.27
C GLY A 167 10.14 -0.60 -11.97
N ASN A 168 9.11 -1.45 -11.93
CA ASN A 168 7.81 -1.15 -12.53
C ASN A 168 6.67 -1.69 -11.67
N TYR A 169 5.57 -0.93 -11.57
CA TYR A 169 4.30 -1.46 -11.08
C TYR A 169 3.65 -2.31 -12.18
N VAL A 170 3.62 -3.62 -11.97
CA VAL A 170 3.08 -4.58 -12.94
C VAL A 170 1.92 -5.34 -12.28
N ASN A 171 0.93 -5.71 -13.08
CA ASN A 171 -0.10 -6.65 -12.64
C ASN A 171 0.54 -8.00 -12.34
N GLU A 172 0.26 -8.57 -11.16
CA GLU A 172 0.67 -9.95 -10.89
C GLU A 172 -0.20 -10.93 -11.69
N ALA A 173 0.22 -12.18 -11.74
CA ALA A 173 -0.47 -13.25 -12.47
C ALA A 173 -1.95 -13.42 -12.03
N ALA A 174 -2.31 -12.98 -10.83
CA ALA A 174 -3.69 -12.92 -10.31
C ALA A 174 -4.41 -11.57 -10.53
N ASN A 175 -3.80 -10.60 -11.21
CA ASN A 175 -4.31 -9.23 -11.48
C ASN A 175 -4.51 -8.32 -10.26
N ILE A 176 -3.77 -8.53 -9.15
CA ILE A 176 -3.93 -7.77 -7.90
C ILE A 176 -2.75 -6.79 -7.62
N ARG A 177 -1.59 -7.05 -8.23
CA ARG A 177 -0.34 -6.26 -8.42
C ARG A 177 0.82 -6.51 -7.47
N TYR A 178 2.01 -6.37 -8.04
CA TYR A 178 3.29 -6.39 -7.34
C TYR A 178 4.26 -5.36 -7.91
N ALA A 179 5.24 -4.93 -7.09
CA ALA A 179 6.36 -4.13 -7.54
C ALA A 179 7.48 -5.05 -8.02
N ASN A 180 7.84 -4.96 -9.29
CA ASN A 180 9.02 -5.63 -9.82
C ASN A 180 10.24 -4.74 -9.62
N PHE A 181 11.14 -5.12 -8.72
CA PHE A 181 12.47 -4.52 -8.64
C PHE A 181 13.39 -5.19 -9.66
N PRO A 182 14.34 -4.48 -10.27
CA PRO A 182 15.36 -5.12 -11.09
C PRO A 182 16.18 -6.11 -10.24
N PRO A 183 16.63 -7.23 -10.82
CA PRO A 183 17.44 -8.21 -10.11
C PRO A 183 18.68 -7.55 -9.49
N VAL A 184 18.97 -7.92 -8.24
CA VAL A 184 20.03 -7.35 -7.37
C VAL A 184 21.44 -7.57 -7.94
N GLU A 185 21.58 -8.38 -8.99
CA GLU A 185 22.83 -8.61 -9.72
C GLU A 185 23.45 -7.31 -10.28
N GLY A 186 22.66 -6.24 -10.45
CA GLY A 186 23.15 -4.91 -10.83
C GLY A 186 23.58 -3.99 -9.69
N LEU A 187 23.37 -4.35 -8.42
CA LEU A 187 23.67 -3.50 -7.25
C LEU A 187 25.02 -3.80 -6.60
N LEU A 188 25.54 -5.02 -6.77
CA LEU A 188 26.88 -5.42 -6.30
C LEU A 188 28.02 -4.55 -6.88
N PRO A 189 28.07 -4.18 -8.18
CA PRO A 189 29.17 -3.36 -8.66
C PRO A 189 29.16 -1.94 -8.07
N ALA A 190 28.02 -1.41 -7.61
CA ALA A 190 27.97 -0.06 -7.03
C ALA A 190 28.55 0.02 -5.60
N PHE A 191 28.53 -1.08 -4.83
CA PHE A 191 29.14 -1.15 -3.51
C PHE A 191 30.64 -1.44 -3.55
N ASP A 192 31.14 -2.14 -4.58
CA ASP A 192 32.57 -2.39 -4.78
C ASP A 192 33.36 -1.12 -5.17
N TYR A 193 32.73 -0.13 -5.81
CA TYR A 193 33.40 1.16 -6.11
C TYR A 193 33.53 2.09 -4.89
N LEU A 194 32.79 1.84 -3.81
CA LEU A 194 32.79 2.68 -2.59
C LEU A 194 33.65 2.10 -1.46
N SER A 195 34.21 0.90 -1.66
CA SER A 195 35.19 0.26 -0.76
C SER A 195 36.66 0.40 -1.26
N ILE A 196 36.87 1.11 -2.38
CA ILE A 196 38.19 1.42 -2.97
C ILE A 196 38.51 2.93 -2.92
N LEU A 197 37.71 3.73 -2.21
CA LEU A 197 38.03 5.11 -1.78
C LEU A 197 38.04 5.18 -0.25
#